data_AF-A0A2A9KDN1-F1
#
_entry.id   AF-A0A2A9KDN1-F1
#
_cell.length_a   1.000
_cell.length_b   1.000
_cell.length_c   1.000
_cell.angle_alpha   90.00
_cell.angle_beta   90.00
_cell.angle_gamma   90.00
#
_symmetry.space_group_name_H-M   'P 1'
#
loop_
_entity.id
_entity.type
_entity.pdbx_description
1 polymer ?
#
loop_
_entity_poly.entity_id
_entity_poly.type
_entity_poly.pdbx_seq_one_letter_code
_entity_poly.pdbx_strand_id
1 'polypeptide(L)'
;MQILMKKSSRLSKLIRQKRQLSKKREMKEEKTSDTSWDRTYKGAQIFALVVMPFVVAAIGWKTQTTITDASMRKDLVQIALPVLREARRPDDEEIRKWAREIMTQNSPVPFSSKAAEQLSTSTFGMLHSSPLLKPAMEKRPKCPSINLETIPKEQQQSVQALQQLCNKNGVDLFWLQIYLNMISKPAEATQATPK
;
A
#
# COMPACT_ATOMS: atom_id res chain seq x y z
N MET A 1 -52.01 -57.24 -78.73
CA MET A 1 -51.30 -56.02 -78.26
C MET A 1 -51.64 -55.57 -76.82
N GLN A 2 -52.80 -55.95 -76.22
CA GLN A 2 -53.17 -55.49 -74.87
C GLN A 2 -52.43 -56.18 -73.70
N ILE A 3 -51.82 -57.35 -73.91
CA ILE A 3 -51.12 -58.10 -72.85
C ILE A 3 -49.79 -57.44 -72.46
N LEU A 4 -49.13 -56.73 -73.39
CA LEU A 4 -47.86 -56.04 -73.14
C LEU A 4 -48.04 -54.76 -72.29
N MET A 5 -49.17 -54.06 -72.41
CA MET A 5 -49.46 -52.85 -71.63
C MET A 5 -49.65 -53.13 -70.14
N LYS A 6 -50.26 -54.26 -69.78
CA LYS A 6 -50.57 -54.59 -68.37
C LYS A 6 -49.33 -54.94 -67.55
N LYS A 7 -48.27 -55.42 -68.20
CA LYS A 7 -46.99 -55.79 -67.54
C LYS A 7 -46.17 -54.55 -67.15
N SER A 8 -46.23 -53.48 -67.95
CA SER A 8 -45.54 -52.20 -67.67
C SER A 8 -46.07 -51.50 -66.42
N SER A 9 -47.39 -51.52 -66.20
CA SER A 9 -48.02 -50.87 -65.03
C SER A 9 -47.65 -51.50 -63.68
N ARG A 10 -47.39 -52.82 -63.64
CA ARG A 10 -46.98 -53.50 -62.41
C ARG A 10 -45.52 -53.23 -62.05
N LEU A 11 -44.65 -53.10 -63.05
CA LEU A 11 -43.23 -52.79 -62.87
C LEU A 11 -43.01 -51.37 -62.32
N SER A 12 -43.77 -50.38 -62.80
CA SER A 12 -43.64 -48.99 -62.32
C SER A 12 -44.06 -48.83 -60.85
N LYS A 13 -45.07 -49.58 -60.39
CA LYS A 13 -45.48 -49.59 -58.97
C LYS A 13 -44.42 -50.20 -58.06
N LEU A 14 -43.79 -51.30 -58.47
CA LEU A 14 -42.72 -51.95 -57.70
C LEU A 14 -41.47 -51.07 -57.57
N ILE A 15 -41.12 -50.33 -58.64
CA ILE A 15 -39.99 -49.41 -58.62
C ILE A 15 -40.25 -48.24 -57.65
N ARG A 16 -41.47 -47.68 -57.64
CA ARG A 16 -41.84 -46.60 -56.69
C ARG A 16 -41.82 -47.10 -55.24
N GLN A 17 -42.30 -48.32 -54.98
CA GLN A 17 -42.32 -48.89 -53.64
C GLN A 17 -40.90 -49.17 -53.10
N LYS A 18 -39.99 -49.68 -53.94
CA LYS A 18 -38.58 -49.88 -53.54
C LYS A 18 -37.87 -48.57 -53.20
N ARG A 19 -38.10 -47.50 -53.98
CA ARG A 19 -37.51 -46.18 -53.68
C ARG A 19 -37.98 -45.61 -52.34
N GLN A 20 -39.26 -45.77 -52.01
CA GLN A 20 -39.80 -45.32 -50.71
C GLN A 20 -39.23 -46.12 -49.53
N LEU A 21 -39.02 -47.43 -49.70
CA LEU A 21 -38.43 -48.27 -48.67
C LEU A 21 -36.93 -47.99 -48.47
N SER A 22 -36.18 -47.67 -49.53
CA SER A 22 -34.77 -47.25 -49.42
C SER A 22 -34.66 -45.95 -48.65
N LYS A 23 -35.46 -44.94 -49.01
CA LYS A 23 -35.43 -43.62 -48.36
C LYS A 23 -35.86 -43.66 -46.89
N LYS A 24 -36.73 -44.61 -46.53
CA LYS A 24 -37.15 -44.82 -45.13
C LYS A 24 -36.12 -45.58 -44.30
N ARG A 25 -35.20 -46.32 -44.93
CA ARG A 25 -34.08 -46.99 -44.23
C ARG A 25 -32.96 -46.00 -43.93
N GLU A 26 -32.63 -45.11 -44.86
CA GLU A 26 -31.60 -44.07 -44.65
C GLU A 26 -31.99 -43.09 -43.53
N MET A 27 -33.26 -42.66 -43.46
CA MET A 27 -33.70 -41.74 -42.39
C MET A 27 -33.82 -42.36 -40.99
N LYS A 28 -33.66 -43.68 -40.85
CA LYS A 28 -33.78 -44.35 -39.55
C LYS A 28 -32.43 -44.59 -38.86
N GLU A 29 -31.33 -44.49 -39.60
CA GLU A 29 -29.98 -44.80 -39.11
C GLU A 29 -29.28 -43.58 -38.47
N GLU A 30 -29.76 -42.36 -38.71
CA GLU A 30 -29.12 -41.11 -38.24
C GLU A 30 -29.68 -40.55 -36.91
N LYS A 31 -30.75 -41.12 -36.31
CA LYS A 31 -31.45 -40.50 -35.16
C LYS A 31 -31.14 -41.06 -33.77
N THR A 32 -30.22 -42.01 -33.62
CA THR A 32 -30.06 -42.73 -32.34
C THR A 32 -28.69 -42.57 -31.65
N SER A 33 -27.68 -41.98 -32.30
CA SER A 33 -26.38 -41.70 -31.67
C SER A 33 -26.29 -40.33 -30.99
N ASP A 34 -27.09 -39.35 -31.42
CA ASP A 34 -26.87 -37.95 -31.04
C ASP A 34 -27.45 -37.61 -29.65
N THR A 35 -28.46 -38.36 -29.20
CA THR A 35 -29.19 -38.03 -27.97
C THR A 35 -28.36 -38.25 -26.70
N SER A 36 -27.35 -39.13 -26.72
CA SER A 36 -26.49 -39.37 -25.56
C SER A 36 -25.40 -38.30 -25.44
N TRP A 37 -24.79 -37.92 -26.56
CA TRP A 37 -23.76 -36.86 -26.60
C TRP A 37 -24.35 -35.50 -26.24
N ASP A 38 -25.57 -35.20 -26.70
CA ASP A 38 -26.28 -33.96 -26.35
C ASP A 38 -26.55 -33.84 -24.84
N ARG A 39 -26.84 -34.95 -24.15
CA ARG A 39 -27.09 -34.93 -22.70
C ARG A 39 -25.81 -34.65 -21.92
N THR A 40 -24.70 -35.27 -22.29
CA THR A 40 -23.39 -34.98 -21.67
C THR A 40 -22.95 -33.54 -21.93
N TYR A 41 -23.16 -33.03 -23.14
CA TYR A 41 -22.80 -31.67 -23.50
C TYR A 41 -23.59 -30.63 -22.69
N LYS A 42 -24.91 -30.79 -22.57
CA LYS A 42 -25.75 -29.91 -21.76
C LYS A 42 -25.39 -29.94 -20.28
N GLY A 43 -25.03 -31.11 -19.75
CA GLY A 43 -24.54 -31.25 -18.37
C GLY A 43 -23.24 -30.47 -18.14
N ALA A 44 -22.28 -30.60 -19.07
CA ALA A 44 -21.02 -29.86 -19.02
C ALA A 44 -21.23 -28.35 -19.10
N GLN A 45 -22.18 -27.87 -19.92
CA GLN A 45 -22.48 -26.45 -20.07
C GLN A 45 -23.04 -25.84 -18.78
N ILE A 46 -23.98 -26.52 -18.11
CA ILE A 46 -24.53 -26.06 -16.82
C ILE A 46 -23.45 -26.07 -15.74
N PHE A 47 -22.64 -27.13 -15.70
CA PHE A 47 -21.53 -27.22 -14.76
C PHE A 47 -20.52 -26.08 -14.96
N ALA A 48 -20.15 -25.77 -16.21
CA ALA A 48 -19.27 -24.65 -16.51
C ALA A 48 -19.86 -23.30 -16.07
N LEU A 49 -21.17 -23.10 -16.29
CA LEU A 49 -21.88 -21.88 -15.86
C LEU A 49 -21.85 -21.70 -14.34
N VAL A 50 -21.96 -22.80 -13.58
CA VAL A 50 -21.88 -22.78 -12.12
C VAL A 50 -20.45 -22.63 -11.63
N VAL A 51 -19.47 -23.26 -12.28
CA VAL A 51 -18.06 -23.24 -11.83
C VAL A 51 -17.39 -21.87 -12.02
N MET A 52 -17.71 -21.15 -13.10
CA MET A 52 -17.11 -19.84 -13.36
C MET A 52 -17.17 -18.84 -12.18
N PRO A 53 -18.33 -18.59 -11.54
CA PRO A 53 -18.40 -17.67 -10.41
C PRO A 53 -17.58 -18.15 -9.20
N PHE A 54 -17.47 -19.45 -8.95
CA PHE A 54 -16.63 -19.97 -7.86
C PHE A 54 -15.14 -19.71 -8.11
N VAL A 55 -14.68 -19.88 -9.35
CA VAL A 55 -13.28 -19.58 -9.72
C VAL A 55 -13.00 -18.10 -9.56
N VAL A 56 -13.88 -17.23 -10.05
CA VAL A 56 -13.74 -15.77 -9.90
C VAL A 56 -13.76 -15.37 -8.42
N ALA A 57 -14.65 -15.95 -7.62
CA ALA A 57 -14.71 -15.69 -6.18
C ALA A 57 -13.42 -16.12 -5.46
N ALA A 58 -12.86 -17.29 -5.80
CA ALA A 58 -11.61 -17.76 -5.20
C ALA A 58 -10.41 -16.85 -5.55
N ILE A 59 -10.31 -16.41 -6.80
CA ILE A 59 -9.25 -15.47 -7.23
C ILE A 59 -9.46 -14.10 -6.56
N GLY A 60 -10.71 -13.64 -6.50
CA GLY A 60 -11.08 -12.39 -5.83
C GLY A 60 -10.69 -12.40 -4.36
N TRP A 61 -11.01 -13.47 -3.64
CA TRP A 61 -10.68 -13.63 -2.21
C TRP A 61 -9.17 -13.55 -1.96
N LYS A 62 -8.37 -14.25 -2.77
CA LYS A 62 -6.90 -14.25 -2.61
C LYS A 62 -6.27 -12.88 -2.92
N THR A 63 -6.83 -12.16 -3.89
CA THR A 63 -6.34 -10.82 -4.26
C THR A 63 -6.74 -9.79 -3.21
N GLN A 64 -7.98 -9.86 -2.72
CA GLN A 64 -8.51 -8.92 -1.73
C GLN A 64 -7.76 -9.00 -0.41
N THR A 65 -7.48 -10.21 0.09
CA THR A 65 -6.68 -10.41 1.33
C THR A 65 -5.30 -9.78 1.23
N THR A 66 -4.60 -9.98 0.09
CA THR A 66 -3.27 -9.40 -0.12
C THR A 66 -3.28 -7.87 -0.13
N ILE A 67 -4.29 -7.27 -0.77
CA ILE A 67 -4.43 -5.81 -0.83
C ILE A 67 -4.77 -5.24 0.55
N THR A 68 -5.68 -5.90 1.28
CA THR A 68 -6.06 -5.48 2.64
C THR A 68 -4.87 -5.53 3.59
N ASP A 69 -4.08 -6.61 3.57
CA ASP A 69 -2.89 -6.73 4.41
C ASP A 69 -1.85 -5.65 4.10
N ALA A 70 -1.62 -5.37 2.81
CA ALA A 70 -0.70 -4.31 2.39
C ALA A 70 -1.18 -2.91 2.84
N SER A 71 -2.50 -2.66 2.77
CA SER A 71 -3.09 -1.40 3.24
C SER A 71 -2.95 -1.25 4.75
N MET A 72 -3.27 -2.30 5.52
CA MET A 72 -3.15 -2.28 6.98
C MET A 72 -1.71 -2.01 7.42
N ARG A 73 -0.72 -2.64 6.77
CA ARG A 73 0.70 -2.40 7.04
C ARG A 73 1.08 -0.93 6.83
N LYS A 74 0.62 -0.34 5.73
CA LYS A 74 0.86 1.08 5.42
C LYS A 74 0.25 2.00 6.47
N ASP A 75 -1.00 1.75 6.86
CA ASP A 75 -1.72 2.58 7.82
C ASP A 75 -1.07 2.51 9.21
N LEU A 76 -0.68 1.31 9.66
CA LEU A 76 0.05 1.12 10.91
C LEU A 76 1.38 1.89 10.92
N VAL A 77 2.14 1.83 9.82
CA VAL A 77 3.37 2.62 9.67
C VAL A 77 3.08 4.12 9.67
N GLN A 78 2.01 4.57 9.01
CA GLN A 78 1.62 5.97 9.01
C GLN A 78 1.21 6.48 10.40
N ILE A 79 0.61 5.64 11.25
CA ILE A 79 0.26 5.99 12.63
C ILE A 79 1.50 5.98 13.54
N ALA A 80 2.43 5.03 13.35
CA ALA A 80 3.66 4.95 14.14
C ALA A 80 4.62 6.12 13.87
N LEU A 81 4.65 6.65 12.65
CA LEU A 81 5.57 7.70 12.23
C LEU A 81 5.45 9.03 13.02
N PRO A 82 4.27 9.63 13.25
CA PRO A 82 4.14 10.85 14.05
C PRO A 82 4.57 10.65 15.51
N VAL A 83 4.31 9.48 16.11
CA VAL A 83 4.75 9.14 17.48
C VAL A 83 6.28 9.22 17.59
N LEU A 84 7.00 8.70 16.59
CA LEU A 84 8.46 8.75 16.57
C LEU A 84 8.99 10.16 16.28
N ARG A 85 8.26 10.96 15.48
CA ARG A 85 8.64 12.33 15.10
C ARG A 85 8.42 13.37 16.19
N GLU A 86 7.45 13.16 17.07
CA GLU A 86 7.17 14.13 18.13
C GLU A 86 8.37 14.24 19.11
N ALA A 87 8.46 15.31 19.89
CA ALA A 87 9.51 15.42 20.90
C ALA A 87 9.30 14.34 21.98
N ARG A 88 10.40 13.69 22.43
CA ARG A 88 10.32 12.63 23.44
C ARG A 88 9.84 13.22 24.77
N ARG A 89 8.72 12.69 25.29
CA ARG A 89 8.25 12.93 26.64
C ARG A 89 8.59 11.72 27.53
N PRO A 90 8.76 11.89 28.85
CA PRO A 90 9.13 10.79 29.74
C PRO A 90 8.04 9.71 29.87
N ASP A 91 6.78 10.07 29.64
CA ASP A 91 5.59 9.20 29.67
C ASP A 91 5.37 8.39 28.37
N ASP A 92 6.01 8.76 27.26
CA ASP A 92 5.79 8.15 25.95
C ASP A 92 6.66 6.91 25.64
N GLU A 93 7.43 6.40 26.61
CA GLU A 93 8.42 5.35 26.35
C GLU A 93 7.81 4.07 25.77
N GLU A 94 6.67 3.64 26.32
CA GLU A 94 5.95 2.46 25.87
C GLU A 94 5.36 2.64 24.46
N ILE A 95 4.73 3.79 24.19
CA ILE A 95 4.13 4.10 22.89
C ILE A 95 5.21 4.17 21.80
N ARG A 96 6.38 4.73 22.12
CA ARG A 96 7.53 4.73 21.20
C ARG A 96 8.08 3.33 20.95
N LYS A 97 8.10 2.47 21.97
CA LYS A 97 8.51 1.07 21.81
C LYS A 97 7.57 0.34 20.85
N TRP A 98 6.26 0.49 21.05
CA TRP A 98 5.24 -0.02 20.13
C TRP A 98 5.46 0.49 18.70
N ALA A 99 5.65 1.79 18.52
CA ALA A 99 5.87 2.38 17.21
C ALA A 99 7.11 1.80 16.50
N ARG A 100 8.20 1.53 17.23
CA ARG A 100 9.39 0.85 16.69
C ARG A 100 9.09 -0.58 16.24
N GLU A 101 8.36 -1.34 17.06
CA GLU A 101 7.99 -2.73 16.74
C GLU A 101 7.08 -2.78 15.51
N ILE A 102 6.07 -1.91 15.44
CA ILE A 102 5.18 -1.79 14.28
C ILE A 102 5.96 -1.44 13.02
N MET A 103 6.87 -0.46 13.07
CA MET A 103 7.69 -0.13 11.90
C MET A 103 8.61 -1.29 11.48
N THR A 104 9.17 -2.03 12.43
CA THR A 104 10.06 -3.16 12.13
C THR A 104 9.30 -4.32 11.49
N GLN A 105 8.07 -4.59 11.94
CA GLN A 105 7.26 -5.70 11.44
C GLN A 105 6.55 -5.39 10.10
N ASN A 106 6.11 -4.15 9.91
CA ASN A 106 5.21 -3.78 8.81
C ASN A 106 5.91 -3.02 7.66
N SER A 107 7.12 -2.49 7.88
CA SER A 107 7.86 -1.78 6.83
C SER A 107 8.41 -2.75 5.76
N PRO A 108 8.27 -2.43 4.46
CA PRO A 108 8.94 -3.18 3.39
C PRO A 108 10.47 -3.16 3.50
N VAL A 109 11.01 -2.10 4.11
CA VAL A 109 12.44 -1.93 4.37
C VAL A 109 12.62 -1.81 5.89
N PRO A 110 13.00 -2.90 6.58
CA PRO A 110 13.19 -2.85 8.03
C PRO A 110 14.34 -1.90 8.35
N PHE A 111 14.15 -1.06 9.36
CA PHE A 111 15.24 -0.21 9.85
C PHE A 111 16.31 -1.05 10.54
N SER A 112 17.56 -0.64 10.42
CA SER A 112 18.60 -1.17 11.30
C SER A 112 18.29 -0.78 12.74
N SER A 113 18.66 -1.62 13.71
CA SER A 113 18.46 -1.33 15.14
C SER A 113 19.02 0.03 15.53
N LYS A 114 20.19 0.40 14.97
CA LYS A 114 20.80 1.72 15.15
C LYS A 114 19.93 2.86 14.61
N ALA A 115 19.36 2.73 13.41
CA ALA A 115 18.50 3.77 12.85
C ALA A 115 17.19 3.93 13.64
N ALA A 116 16.60 2.82 14.09
CA ALA A 116 15.42 2.84 14.94
C ALA A 116 15.70 3.50 16.30
N GLU A 117 16.88 3.26 16.87
CA GLU A 117 17.34 3.91 18.10
C GLU A 117 17.59 5.40 17.88
N GLN A 118 18.25 5.78 16.78
CA GLN A 118 18.47 7.18 16.41
C GLN A 118 17.17 7.96 16.18
N LEU A 119 16.13 7.34 15.62
CA LEU A 119 14.81 7.94 15.48
C LEU A 119 14.08 8.07 16.83
N SER A 120 14.44 7.24 17.81
CA SER A 120 13.90 7.36 19.17
C SER A 120 14.58 8.47 19.97
N THR A 121 15.82 8.81 19.62
CA THR A 121 16.54 9.96 20.15
C THR A 121 16.01 11.22 19.45
N SER A 122 15.36 12.10 20.20
CA SER A 122 14.91 13.40 19.70
C SER A 122 16.01 14.07 18.86
N THR A 123 15.65 14.59 17.68
CA THR A 123 16.57 15.31 16.77
C THR A 123 17.30 16.45 17.49
N PHE A 124 16.67 17.03 18.51
CA PHE A 124 17.28 18.05 19.37
C PHE A 124 18.41 17.51 20.26
N GLY A 125 18.32 16.25 20.68
CA GLY A 125 19.38 15.56 21.42
C GLY A 125 20.63 15.36 20.55
N MET A 126 20.45 14.97 19.28
CA MET A 126 21.57 14.88 18.34
C MET A 126 22.24 16.24 18.11
N LEU A 127 21.43 17.30 17.96
CA LEU A 127 21.92 18.67 17.82
C LEU A 127 22.79 19.12 19.00
N HIS A 128 22.36 18.86 20.24
CA HIS A 128 23.14 19.21 21.44
C HIS A 128 24.44 18.44 21.55
N SER A 129 24.48 17.20 21.04
CA SER A 129 25.69 16.37 21.06
C SER A 129 26.68 16.68 19.92
N SER A 130 26.28 17.47 18.92
CA SER A 130 27.13 17.75 17.76
C SER A 130 28.32 18.64 18.13
N PRO A 131 29.58 18.20 17.88
CA PRO A 131 30.76 19.01 18.17
C PRO A 131 30.83 20.30 17.34
N LEU A 132 30.14 20.34 16.18
CA LEU A 132 30.08 21.53 15.32
C LEU A 132 29.16 22.61 15.90
N LEU A 133 28.14 22.22 16.67
CA LEU A 133 27.15 23.14 17.20
C LEU A 133 27.54 23.66 18.59
N LYS A 134 28.32 22.90 19.37
CA LYS A 134 28.75 23.31 20.72
C LYS A 134 29.35 24.72 20.81
N PRO A 135 30.35 25.10 19.98
CA PRO A 135 30.95 26.44 20.08
C PRO A 135 29.95 27.55 19.77
N ALA A 136 29.05 27.31 18.81
CA ALA A 136 28.02 28.27 18.43
C ALA A 136 26.91 28.37 19.49
N MET A 137 26.63 27.30 20.23
CA MET A 137 25.70 27.30 21.36
C MET A 137 26.29 27.97 22.61
N GLU A 138 27.58 27.76 22.89
CA GLU A 138 28.28 28.34 24.05
C GLU A 138 28.52 29.85 23.90
N LYS A 139 28.68 30.35 22.67
CA LYS A 139 28.88 31.79 22.38
C LYS A 139 27.59 32.63 22.56
N ARG A 140 26.45 32.03 22.89
CA ARG A 140 25.19 32.76 23.06
C ARG A 140 25.23 33.65 24.29
N PRO A 141 24.64 34.86 24.22
CA PRO A 141 24.40 35.64 25.43
C PRO A 141 23.44 34.85 26.32
N LYS A 142 23.88 34.51 27.54
CA LYS A 142 23.03 33.82 28.51
C LYS A 142 21.90 34.77 28.93
N CYS A 143 20.66 34.26 28.97
CA CYS A 143 19.57 35.01 29.58
C CYS A 143 19.97 35.37 31.03
N PRO A 144 19.79 36.62 31.47
CA PRO A 144 20.18 37.02 32.82
C PRO A 144 19.41 36.18 33.84
N SER A 145 20.13 35.59 34.80
CA SER A 145 19.51 34.87 35.92
C SER A 145 18.98 35.89 36.91
N ILE A 146 17.66 36.04 36.96
CA ILE A 146 16.98 36.93 37.90
C ILE A 146 16.69 36.15 39.18
N ASN A 147 17.08 36.68 40.34
CA ASN A 147 16.75 36.08 41.64
C ASN A 147 15.26 36.30 41.93
N LEU A 148 14.47 35.22 41.90
CA LEU A 148 13.01 35.27 42.13
C LEU A 148 12.66 35.72 43.56
N GLU A 149 13.57 35.50 44.50
CA GLU A 149 13.39 35.86 45.93
C GLU A 149 13.31 37.37 46.15
N THR A 150 13.95 38.18 45.30
CA THR A 150 13.93 39.64 45.43
C THR A 150 12.68 40.28 44.82
N ILE A 151 11.80 39.49 44.20
CA ILE A 151 10.64 39.96 43.43
C ILE A 151 9.35 39.64 44.22
N PRO A 152 8.37 40.58 44.29
CA PRO A 152 7.07 40.31 44.88
C PRO A 152 6.40 39.07 44.29
N LYS A 153 5.76 38.24 45.13
CA LYS A 153 5.14 36.96 44.72
C LYS A 153 4.18 37.10 43.53
N GLU A 154 3.49 38.23 43.42
CA GLU A 154 2.56 38.55 42.32
C GLU A 154 3.27 38.62 40.95
N GLN A 155 4.54 39.03 40.90
CA GLN A 155 5.32 39.20 39.67
C GLN A 155 6.22 37.98 39.36
N GLN A 156 6.37 37.04 40.30
CA GLN A 156 7.25 35.89 40.09
C GLN A 156 6.79 35.04 38.89
N GLN A 157 5.48 34.84 38.71
CA GLN A 157 4.95 34.04 37.59
C GLN A 157 5.23 34.70 36.23
N SER A 158 5.06 36.01 36.10
CA SER A 158 5.31 36.73 34.84
C SER A 158 6.79 36.77 34.50
N VAL A 159 7.66 36.97 35.50
CA VAL A 159 9.12 36.94 35.32
C VAL A 159 9.59 35.54 34.96
N GLN A 160 9.04 34.50 35.58
CA GLN A 160 9.36 33.11 35.23
C GLN A 160 8.90 32.79 33.79
N ALA A 161 7.71 33.25 33.39
CA ALA A 161 7.25 33.12 32.01
C ALA A 161 8.14 33.87 31.01
N LEU A 162 8.57 35.10 31.33
CA LEU A 162 9.50 35.88 30.51
C LEU A 162 10.88 35.20 30.41
N GLN A 163 11.38 34.60 31.49
CA GLN A 163 12.63 33.85 31.48
C GLN A 163 12.52 32.61 30.60
N GLN A 164 11.39 31.90 30.65
CA GLN A 164 11.11 30.79 29.74
C GLN A 164 11.03 31.26 28.27
N LEU A 165 10.40 32.40 27.99
CA LEU A 165 10.35 33.01 26.66
C LEU A 165 11.74 33.43 26.17
N CYS A 166 12.57 34.04 27.02
CA CYS A 166 13.96 34.38 26.68
C CYS A 166 14.74 33.14 26.26
N ASN A 167 14.64 32.07 27.04
CA ASN A 167 15.30 30.81 26.75
C ASN A 167 14.81 30.20 25.42
N LYS A 168 13.50 30.27 25.12
CA LYS A 168 12.93 29.81 23.84
C LYS A 168 13.41 30.68 22.67
N ASN A 169 13.23 32.00 22.75
CA ASN A 169 13.60 32.93 21.68
C ASN A 169 15.11 32.91 21.39
N GLY A 170 15.94 32.70 22.42
CA GLY A 170 17.39 32.55 22.25
C GLY A 170 17.78 31.28 21.46
N VAL A 171 16.95 30.24 21.47
CA VAL A 171 17.12 29.05 20.62
C VAL A 171 16.67 29.34 19.20
N ASP A 172 15.55 30.03 19.00
CA ASP A 172 15.00 30.32 17.67
C ASP A 172 15.88 31.27 16.86
N LEU A 173 16.37 32.35 17.49
CA LEU A 173 17.30 33.28 16.84
C LEU A 173 18.58 32.60 16.38
N PHE A 174 19.07 31.63 17.15
CA PHE A 174 20.23 30.84 16.77
C PHE A 174 19.96 30.00 15.51
N TRP A 175 18.81 29.34 15.44
CA TRP A 175 18.43 28.57 14.25
C TRP A 175 18.29 29.45 13.02
N LEU A 176 17.72 30.65 13.19
CA LEU A 176 17.60 31.63 12.12
C LEU A 176 18.97 32.11 11.65
N GLN A 177 19.92 32.35 12.56
CA GLN A 177 21.27 32.76 12.19
C GLN A 177 22.05 31.63 11.47
N ILE A 178 21.89 30.38 11.90
CA ILE A 178 22.46 29.23 11.19
C ILE A 178 21.86 29.12 9.79
N TYR A 179 20.53 29.22 9.68
CA TYR A 179 19.85 29.19 8.39
C TYR A 179 20.35 30.31 7.48
N LEU A 180 20.40 31.54 7.98
CA LEU A 180 20.95 32.69 7.26
C LEU A 180 22.38 32.43 6.80
N ASN A 181 23.27 31.92 7.66
CA ASN A 181 24.66 31.60 7.30
C ASN A 181 24.78 30.49 6.25
N MET A 182 23.86 29.53 6.21
CA MET A 182 23.85 28.48 5.19
C MET A 182 23.40 29.01 3.83
N ILE A 183 22.41 29.91 3.79
CA ILE A 183 21.92 30.49 2.52
C ILE A 183 22.76 31.66 2.02
N SER A 184 23.44 32.39 2.93
CA SER A 184 24.22 33.58 2.62
C SER A 184 25.67 33.29 2.27
N LYS A 185 26.12 32.03 2.35
CA LYS A 185 27.33 31.56 1.68
C LYS A 185 26.97 31.19 0.23
N PRO A 186 27.04 32.11 -0.74
CA PRO A 186 27.05 31.70 -2.14
C PRO A 186 28.25 30.78 -2.34
N ALA A 187 28.09 29.79 -3.21
CA ALA A 187 29.12 28.82 -3.56
C ALA A 187 30.32 29.48 -4.27
N GLU A 188 31.10 30.29 -3.56
CA GLU A 188 32.39 30.85 -4.00
C GLU A 188 33.52 29.80 -4.02
N ALA A 189 33.17 28.52 -4.13
CA ALA A 189 34.09 27.40 -4.15
C ALA A 189 34.01 26.66 -5.49
N THR A 190 34.05 27.37 -6.62
CA THR A 190 34.39 26.76 -7.92
C THR A 190 34.95 27.77 -8.92
N GLN A 191 36.02 28.47 -8.56
CA GLN A 191 36.94 29.03 -9.57
C GLN A 191 38.31 28.38 -9.39
N ALA A 192 38.39 27.11 -9.83
CA ALA A 192 39.66 26.48 -10.13
C ALA A 192 40.28 27.24 -11.30
N THR A 193 41.34 27.97 -11.01
CA THR A 193 42.20 28.59 -12.04
C THR A 193 43.06 27.47 -12.64
N PRO A 194 42.89 27.10 -13.92
CA PRO A 194 43.83 26.21 -14.59
C PRO A 194 45.16 26.95 -14.76
N LYS A 195 46.25 26.33 -14.33
CA LYS A 195 47.63 26.73 -14.64
C LYS A 195 48.08 26.10 -15.96
#